data_AF-A0A7X6XWC6-F1
#
_entry.id   AF-A0A7X6XWC6-F1
#
_cell.length_a   1.000
_cell.length_b   1.000
_cell.length_c   1.000
_cell.angle_alpha   90.00
_cell.angle_beta   90.00
_cell.angle_gamma   90.00
#
_symmetry.space_group_name_H-M   'P 1'
#
loop_
_entity.id
_entity.type
_entity.pdbx_description
1 polymer ?
#
loop_
_entity_poly.entity_id
_entity_poly.type
_entity_poly.pdbx_seq_one_letter_code
_entity_poly.pdbx_strand_id
1 'polypeptide(L)'
;MQRISRSILWMMVLLLAFLTPVSGQEETEPLITDEEVIIIPATEYKMEMNSTRNISYSINLEDSYSTIITSSHDDIVRVSNTDSEISMTARGVGTSTITILVMLEGLETHYERVITVTVSPLTGTISFKENVFYLIRNLYYDIEYEITPSTIDKSNVDWTSSNPEVATVVNGRVTGLNIGKTTITAKLDDHVETMELHVTVPLEKMEFNPSQISFELNATRNLPNLIYVPYDTTTPKNVTYHIEDETIVSLKNGVLTGLKVGGTQIIARVGKIEAVLQVVVEQPKNATGTQILMLEIDDANNNGLFLGVSTPETYNNSRYDLSLPVESILSYMENRNYAVIHIMLEDAMIRDNFTYFNQLTVSENILSQLSNKKLEINFVDEDQTPLIRYIFDRTSETPINLGFNLEPVSASNTLLKDVKQEDAMSLKIKEHVRSPYMMGINHDYFKGETNQLHFIYQYNGHLLTDTEQTSMPLEDGLVMFMVYNNHLIVSLQPIGRVNSSIVIYILILAVATIFVYISWKVVNDMSKRRKNML
;
A
#
# COMPACT_ATOMS: atom_id res chain seq x y z
N MET A 1 -12.06 87.60 39.01
CA MET A 1 -13.13 88.62 39.09
C MET A 1 -12.50 89.95 38.74
N GLN A 2 -13.03 90.72 37.78
CA GLN A 2 -12.37 91.89 37.12
C GLN A 2 -11.06 91.52 36.36
N ARG A 3 -10.81 91.78 35.06
CA ARG A 3 -11.40 92.60 33.95
C ARG A 3 -10.89 94.05 33.88
N ILE A 4 -10.55 94.51 32.65
CA ILE A 4 -10.26 95.91 32.19
C ILE A 4 -8.87 96.47 32.57
N SER A 5 -8.11 97.21 31.73
CA SER A 5 -8.08 97.38 30.24
C SER A 5 -6.87 98.22 29.75
N ARG A 6 -6.60 98.23 28.42
CA ARG A 6 -6.33 99.36 27.47
C ARG A 6 -5.63 100.67 27.94
N SER A 7 -4.89 101.45 27.12
CA SER A 7 -4.31 101.35 25.76
C SER A 7 -3.64 102.69 25.35
N ILE A 8 -2.67 102.66 24.42
CA ILE A 8 -2.32 103.72 23.42
C ILE A 8 -1.65 105.04 23.91
N LEU A 9 -0.37 105.20 23.51
CA LEU A 9 0.28 106.30 22.74
C LEU A 9 -0.17 107.78 22.94
N TRP A 10 0.79 108.73 22.98
CA TRP A 10 0.82 109.93 22.08
C TRP A 10 2.17 110.69 22.11
N MET A 11 2.32 111.68 21.22
CA MET A 11 3.57 112.22 20.62
C MET A 11 3.93 113.69 21.01
N MET A 12 5.21 114.02 21.22
CA MET A 12 5.91 115.31 20.87
C MET A 12 7.43 115.21 21.20
N VAL A 13 8.47 115.72 20.50
CA VAL A 13 8.72 116.46 19.21
C VAL A 13 9.14 117.96 19.32
N LEU A 14 10.32 118.30 18.73
CA LEU A 14 10.90 119.64 18.36
C LEU A 14 11.41 120.58 19.51
N LEU A 15 12.36 121.54 19.35
CA LEU A 15 13.23 122.03 18.23
C LEU A 15 14.51 122.78 18.75
N LEU A 16 15.63 122.75 17.99
CA LEU A 16 16.87 123.60 17.94
C LEU A 16 17.42 124.42 19.14
N ALA A 17 18.75 124.36 19.28
CA ALA A 17 19.65 125.52 19.11
C ALA A 17 21.03 125.07 18.53
N PHE A 18 21.70 125.91 17.71
CA PHE A 18 22.98 125.60 17.05
C PHE A 18 24.11 126.55 17.50
N LEU A 19 25.29 126.01 17.82
CA LEU A 19 26.67 126.57 17.76
C LEU A 19 27.59 125.53 18.45
N THR A 20 28.81 125.17 18.01
CA THR A 20 29.62 125.42 16.79
C THR A 20 30.62 124.23 16.67
N PRO A 21 31.25 123.92 15.52
CA PRO A 21 31.87 122.61 15.32
C PRO A 21 33.24 122.46 15.97
N VAL A 22 33.45 121.30 16.60
CA VAL A 22 34.77 120.67 16.77
C VAL A 22 34.70 119.34 16.02
N SER A 23 35.71 119.03 15.22
CA SER A 23 35.77 117.81 14.41
C SER A 23 36.13 116.60 15.26
N GLY A 24 35.13 115.95 15.82
CA GLY A 24 35.28 114.57 16.30
C GLY A 24 35.39 113.62 15.11
N GLN A 25 36.55 112.97 14.97
CA GLN A 25 36.61 111.64 14.38
C GLN A 25 36.63 110.64 15.54
N GLU A 26 35.46 110.22 15.99
CA GLU A 26 35.34 108.92 16.63
C GLU A 26 35.39 107.90 15.50
N GLU A 27 36.52 107.20 15.36
CA GLU A 27 36.56 105.95 14.60
C GLU A 27 35.77 104.92 15.42
N THR A 28 34.50 104.73 15.05
CA THR A 28 33.70 103.63 15.59
C THR A 28 34.24 102.32 15.03
N GLU A 29 34.99 101.59 15.85
CA GLU A 29 35.38 100.21 15.53
C GLU A 29 34.14 99.36 15.21
N PRO A 30 34.22 98.40 14.28
CA PRO A 30 33.09 97.57 13.92
C PRO A 30 32.68 96.69 15.09
N LEU A 31 31.37 96.67 15.40
CA LEU A 31 30.77 95.72 16.34
C LEU A 31 30.94 94.29 15.81
N ILE A 32 31.89 93.54 16.38
CA ILE A 32 32.11 92.13 16.09
C ILE A 32 30.87 91.33 16.52
N THR A 33 30.40 90.43 15.66
CA THR A 33 29.16 89.65 15.90
C THR A 33 29.42 88.27 16.51
N ASP A 34 28.43 87.70 17.19
CA ASP A 34 28.48 86.34 17.77
C ASP A 34 28.90 85.27 16.74
N GLU A 35 28.51 85.45 15.48
CA GLU A 35 28.81 84.50 14.40
C GLU A 35 30.25 84.55 13.92
N GLU A 36 30.92 85.71 14.07
CA GLU A 36 32.33 85.94 13.75
C GLU A 36 33.26 85.54 14.90
N VAL A 37 32.76 85.57 16.14
CA VAL A 37 33.48 85.13 17.35
C VAL A 37 33.42 83.61 17.51
N ILE A 38 32.21 83.02 17.54
CA ILE A 38 32.01 81.60 17.86
C ILE A 38 31.81 80.81 16.57
N ILE A 39 32.91 80.40 15.92
CA ILE A 39 32.85 79.71 14.63
C ILE A 39 32.52 78.23 14.83
N ILE A 40 31.45 77.76 14.17
CA ILE A 40 30.94 76.38 14.20
C ILE A 40 30.51 75.90 12.80
N PRO A 41 30.49 74.58 12.52
CA PRO A 41 30.18 74.06 11.18
C PRO A 41 28.71 74.20 10.76
N ALA A 42 27.77 74.13 11.70
CA ALA A 42 26.33 74.25 11.48
C ALA A 42 25.59 74.63 12.76
N THR A 43 24.39 75.20 12.62
CA THR A 43 23.48 75.53 13.75
C THR A 43 22.38 74.47 13.97
N GLU A 44 22.26 73.48 13.09
CA GLU A 44 21.32 72.35 13.23
C GLU A 44 22.04 71.01 13.11
N TYR A 45 21.74 70.08 14.02
CA TYR A 45 22.22 68.70 13.98
C TYR A 45 21.07 67.70 14.17
N LYS A 46 21.18 66.56 13.49
CA LYS A 46 20.31 65.40 13.67
C LYS A 46 21.12 64.22 14.18
N MET A 47 20.56 63.49 15.15
CA MET A 47 21.19 62.37 15.83
C MET A 47 20.16 61.26 16.05
N GLU A 48 20.62 60.03 16.18
CA GLU A 48 19.79 58.90 16.64
C GLU A 48 20.02 58.68 18.14
N MET A 49 19.02 58.14 18.83
CA MET A 49 19.11 57.75 20.23
C MET A 49 20.33 56.83 20.47
N ASN A 50 21.04 57.05 21.58
CA ASN A 50 22.32 56.43 21.94
C ASN A 50 23.53 56.74 21.02
N SER A 51 23.38 57.55 19.97
CA SER A 51 24.53 58.00 19.16
C SER A 51 25.35 59.08 19.88
N THR A 52 26.63 59.18 19.53
CA THR A 52 27.52 60.28 19.96
C THR A 52 28.09 60.97 18.72
N ARG A 53 28.13 62.31 18.74
CA ARG A 53 28.63 63.16 17.65
C ARG A 53 29.56 64.21 18.22
N ASN A 54 30.84 64.19 17.82
CA ASN A 54 31.74 65.30 18.06
C ASN A 54 31.57 66.35 16.95
N ILE A 55 31.66 67.63 17.32
CA ILE A 55 31.77 68.77 16.41
C ILE A 55 32.92 69.65 16.85
N SER A 56 33.72 70.14 15.91
CA SER A 56 34.73 71.14 16.19
C SER A 56 34.10 72.53 16.35
N TYR A 57 34.72 73.37 17.17
CA TYR A 57 34.42 74.81 17.24
C TYR A 57 35.72 75.60 17.44
N SER A 58 35.71 76.89 17.14
CA SER A 58 36.84 77.78 17.40
C SER A 58 36.37 79.17 17.77
N ILE A 59 37.01 79.76 18.78
CA ILE A 59 36.74 81.13 19.25
C ILE A 59 37.79 82.06 18.64
N ASN A 60 37.32 83.10 17.97
CA ASN A 60 38.13 84.06 17.22
C ASN A 60 38.25 85.38 18.01
N LEU A 61 39.07 85.36 19.06
CA LEU A 61 39.34 86.50 19.96
C LEU A 61 40.84 86.55 20.29
N GLU A 62 41.40 87.76 20.42
CA GLU A 62 42.77 87.96 20.93
C GLU A 62 42.81 88.14 22.47
N ASP A 63 41.70 88.59 23.06
CA ASP A 63 41.53 88.75 24.51
C ASP A 63 41.37 87.41 25.24
N SER A 64 41.70 87.39 26.55
CA SER A 64 41.40 86.26 27.43
C SER A 64 39.88 86.06 27.57
N TYR A 65 39.43 84.81 27.43
CA TYR A 65 38.04 84.43 27.56
C TYR A 65 37.84 83.11 28.33
N SER A 66 36.62 82.90 28.81
CA SER A 66 36.13 81.62 29.32
C SER A 66 34.94 81.12 28.48
N THR A 67 34.80 79.81 28.34
CA THR A 67 33.70 79.19 27.57
C THR A 67 32.84 78.33 28.50
N ILE A 68 31.51 78.50 28.41
CA ILE A 68 30.51 77.66 29.08
C ILE A 68 29.63 77.04 28.00
N ILE A 69 29.46 75.72 28.03
CA ILE A 69 28.63 74.98 27.06
C ILE A 69 27.57 74.19 27.82
N THR A 70 26.30 74.48 27.54
CA THR A 70 25.15 73.91 28.26
C THR A 70 24.11 73.35 27.30
N SER A 71 23.40 72.30 27.71
CA SER A 71 22.24 71.76 27.00
C SER A 71 20.97 72.18 27.75
N SER A 72 19.91 72.59 27.03
CA SER A 72 18.62 72.88 27.65
C SER A 72 17.92 71.63 28.18
N HIS A 73 18.25 70.46 27.63
CA HIS A 73 17.73 69.15 28.01
C HIS A 73 18.87 68.12 28.02
N ASP A 74 19.61 68.03 29.13
CA ASP A 74 20.77 67.11 29.33
C ASP A 74 20.36 65.61 29.37
N ASP A 75 19.06 65.36 29.47
CA ASP A 75 18.38 64.07 29.33
C ASP A 75 18.07 63.71 27.86
N ILE A 76 17.91 64.69 26.97
CA ILE A 76 17.74 64.48 25.52
C ILE A 76 19.12 64.44 24.84
N VAL A 77 19.96 65.44 25.08
CA VAL A 77 21.35 65.50 24.60
C VAL A 77 22.25 66.00 25.71
N ARG A 78 23.18 65.17 26.17
CA ARG A 78 24.24 65.61 27.10
C ARG A 78 25.45 66.10 26.33
N VAL A 79 26.04 67.19 26.80
CA VAL A 79 27.30 67.75 26.28
C VAL A 79 28.49 67.47 27.19
N SER A 80 29.66 67.39 26.57
CA SER A 80 30.97 67.50 27.21
C SER A 80 31.95 68.07 26.20
N ASN A 81 32.79 69.02 26.59
CA ASN A 81 33.68 69.72 25.67
C ASN A 81 35.17 69.61 26.06
N THR A 82 36.01 69.86 25.07
CA THR A 82 37.42 70.26 25.20
C THR A 82 37.57 71.71 24.73
N ASP A 83 38.80 72.20 24.59
CA ASP A 83 39.09 73.56 24.11
C ASP A 83 38.75 73.78 22.62
N SER A 84 38.44 72.71 21.86
CA SER A 84 38.17 72.77 20.42
C SER A 84 37.10 71.80 19.89
N GLU A 85 36.59 70.88 20.71
CA GLU A 85 35.49 69.98 20.34
C GLU A 85 34.36 69.98 21.36
N ILE A 86 33.12 69.88 20.88
CA ILE A 86 31.92 69.55 21.67
C ILE A 86 31.53 68.11 21.32
N SER A 87 31.58 67.22 22.30
CA SER A 87 31.02 65.87 22.17
C SER A 87 29.58 65.88 22.68
N MET A 88 28.64 65.58 21.79
CA MET A 88 27.21 65.50 22.06
C MET A 88 26.79 64.03 22.13
N THR A 89 26.16 63.61 23.22
CA THR A 89 25.64 62.25 23.42
C THR A 89 24.12 62.26 23.49
N ALA A 90 23.45 61.60 22.54
CA ALA A 90 21.99 61.47 22.53
C ALA A 90 21.51 60.48 23.61
N ARG A 91 20.57 60.93 24.45
CA ARG A 91 20.09 60.23 25.66
C ARG A 91 18.57 60.13 25.78
N GLY A 92 17.83 60.87 24.95
CA GLY A 92 16.38 60.85 24.90
C GLY A 92 15.89 61.36 23.55
N VAL A 93 14.67 60.99 23.16
CA VAL A 93 14.06 61.42 21.89
C VAL A 93 13.40 62.79 22.08
N GLY A 94 13.65 63.71 21.13
CA GLY A 94 13.15 65.08 21.20
C GLY A 94 14.13 66.08 20.61
N THR A 95 14.05 67.34 21.04
CA THR A 95 14.96 68.40 20.60
C THR A 95 15.55 69.10 21.83
N SER A 96 16.88 69.20 21.87
CA SER A 96 17.60 70.07 22.81
C SER A 96 18.25 71.23 22.05
N THR A 97 18.49 72.32 22.77
CA THR A 97 19.33 73.44 22.30
C THR A 97 20.60 73.45 23.13
N ILE A 98 21.75 73.53 22.47
CA ILE A 98 23.04 73.70 23.13
C ILE A 98 23.48 75.14 22.95
N THR A 99 23.71 75.84 24.06
CA THR A 99 24.26 77.20 24.08
C THR A 99 25.76 77.12 24.31
N ILE A 100 26.53 77.78 23.45
CA ILE A 100 27.94 78.11 23.64
C ILE A 100 27.98 79.57 24.07
N LEU A 101 28.38 79.83 25.32
CA LEU A 101 28.55 81.16 25.88
C LEU A 101 30.04 81.45 26.09
N VAL A 102 30.52 82.56 25.52
CA VAL A 102 31.91 83.03 25.68
C VAL A 102 31.89 84.34 26.44
N MET A 103 32.64 84.43 27.54
CA MET A 103 32.74 85.63 28.38
C MET A 103 34.18 86.13 28.40
N LEU A 104 34.38 87.42 28.11
CA LEU A 104 35.69 88.08 28.18
C LEU A 104 36.12 88.30 29.64
N GLU A 105 37.39 88.05 29.96
CA GLU A 105 37.88 88.18 31.34
C GLU A 105 37.91 89.64 31.80
N GLY A 106 37.05 89.99 32.77
CA GLY A 106 37.00 91.32 33.37
C GLY A 106 36.10 92.34 32.66
N LEU A 107 35.33 91.92 31.66
CA LEU A 107 34.35 92.76 30.94
C LEU A 107 32.92 92.22 31.13
N GLU A 108 31.91 93.07 30.92
CA GLU A 108 30.50 92.66 30.91
C GLU A 108 30.06 92.09 29.53
N THR A 109 30.92 92.17 28.52
CA THR A 109 30.68 91.66 27.16
C THR A 109 30.75 90.13 27.13
N HIS A 110 29.71 89.51 26.57
CA HIS A 110 29.68 88.09 26.23
C HIS A 110 29.24 87.91 24.78
N TYR A 111 29.54 86.73 24.22
CA TYR A 111 29.04 86.27 22.93
C TYR A 111 28.29 84.95 23.12
N GLU A 112 27.17 84.75 22.43
CA GLU A 112 26.35 83.53 22.52
C GLU A 112 26.07 82.92 21.14
N ARG A 113 26.32 81.61 20.99
CA ARG A 113 25.86 80.87 19.81
C ARG A 113 25.11 79.60 20.20
N VAL A 114 23.88 79.50 19.69
CA VAL A 114 22.97 78.38 19.96
C VAL A 114 22.93 77.43 18.78
N ILE A 115 23.01 76.13 19.06
CA ILE A 115 22.76 75.05 18.08
C ILE A 115 21.55 74.23 18.51
N THR A 116 20.75 73.78 17.53
CA THR A 116 19.59 72.91 17.75
C THR A 116 19.94 71.47 17.41
N VAL A 117 19.71 70.55 18.34
CA VAL A 117 19.96 69.12 18.14
C VAL A 117 18.66 68.34 18.30
N THR A 118 18.21 67.71 17.20
CA THR A 118 17.02 66.85 17.22
C THR A 118 17.44 65.38 17.19
N VAL A 119 16.96 64.62 18.18
CA VAL A 119 17.23 63.19 18.37
C VAL A 119 16.01 62.38 17.92
N SER A 120 16.18 61.54 16.92
CA SER A 120 15.20 60.52 16.51
C SER A 120 15.32 59.23 17.33
N PRO A 121 14.25 58.42 17.47
CA PRO A 121 14.38 57.08 18.02
C PRO A 121 15.36 56.23 17.20
N LEU A 122 16.02 55.28 17.86
CA LEU A 122 16.82 54.24 17.21
C LEU A 122 15.84 53.14 16.75
N THR A 123 15.63 53.01 15.45
CA THR A 123 14.69 52.04 14.85
C THR A 123 15.43 50.86 14.23
N GLY A 124 14.99 49.65 14.53
CA GLY A 124 15.54 48.42 13.97
C GLY A 124 14.78 47.84 12.78
N THR A 125 15.46 46.98 12.04
CA THR A 125 14.86 45.95 11.19
C THR A 125 15.30 44.57 11.66
N ILE A 126 14.48 43.57 11.40
CA ILE A 126 14.77 42.15 11.64
C ILE A 126 14.50 41.40 10.35
N SER A 127 15.39 40.47 9.95
CA SER A 127 15.14 39.62 8.79
C SER A 127 15.40 38.14 9.11
N PHE A 128 14.56 37.28 8.57
CA PHE A 128 14.65 35.83 8.72
C PHE A 128 15.47 35.22 7.57
N LYS A 129 16.32 34.24 7.92
CA LYS A 129 17.12 33.49 6.94
C LYS A 129 16.27 32.58 6.06
N GLU A 130 15.17 32.03 6.62
CA GLU A 130 14.23 31.14 5.95
C GLU A 130 12.81 31.65 6.19
N ASN A 131 11.99 31.72 5.14
CA ASN A 131 10.59 32.18 5.24
C ASN A 131 9.56 31.05 5.31
N VAL A 132 10.00 29.78 5.20
CA VAL A 132 9.17 28.58 5.37
C VAL A 132 9.95 27.52 6.14
N PHE A 133 9.37 26.94 7.20
CA PHE A 133 10.01 25.89 8.00
C PHE A 133 9.08 24.71 8.29
N TYR A 134 9.64 23.50 8.32
CA TYR A 134 8.93 22.25 8.61
C TYR A 134 9.42 21.66 9.93
N LEU A 135 8.56 21.71 10.96
CA LEU A 135 8.85 21.23 12.31
C LEU A 135 8.09 19.93 12.58
N ILE A 136 8.72 18.99 13.30
CA ILE A 136 8.04 17.79 13.79
C ILE A 136 7.34 18.14 15.11
N ARG A 137 6.09 17.68 15.30
CA ARG A 137 5.33 17.88 16.55
C ARG A 137 6.14 17.48 17.79
N ASN A 138 6.00 18.27 18.85
CA ASN A 138 6.72 18.21 20.13
C ASN A 138 8.23 18.51 20.06
N LEU A 139 8.79 18.85 18.89
CA LEU A 139 10.13 19.44 18.77
C LEU A 139 10.06 20.97 18.76
N TYR A 140 11.22 21.60 18.90
CA TYR A 140 11.41 23.04 18.78
C TYR A 140 12.40 23.40 17.67
N TYR A 141 12.34 24.65 17.22
CA TYR A 141 13.27 25.27 16.28
C TYR A 141 13.64 26.66 16.80
N ASP A 142 14.93 27.00 16.81
CA ASP A 142 15.42 28.36 17.09
C ASP A 142 15.56 29.09 15.74
N ILE A 143 14.76 30.13 15.52
CA ILE A 143 14.77 30.86 14.25
C ILE A 143 16.13 31.54 14.02
N GLU A 144 16.71 31.32 12.84
CA GLU A 144 17.89 32.06 12.38
C GLU A 144 17.47 33.42 11.82
N TYR A 145 17.80 34.50 12.55
CA TYR A 145 17.49 35.88 12.19
C TYR A 145 18.62 36.86 12.52
N GLU A 146 18.69 37.94 11.73
CA GLU A 146 19.59 39.08 11.93
C GLU A 146 18.79 40.33 12.33
N ILE A 147 19.41 41.22 13.12
CA ILE A 147 18.86 42.54 13.50
C ILE A 147 19.83 43.62 13.03
N THR A 148 19.31 44.67 12.39
CA THR A 148 20.08 45.84 11.97
C THR A 148 19.47 47.12 12.55
N PRO A 149 20.27 48.02 13.18
CA PRO A 149 21.67 47.82 13.59
C PRO A 149 21.81 46.79 14.72
N SER A 150 22.95 46.10 14.75
CA SER A 150 23.27 45.03 15.72
C SER A 150 23.50 45.52 17.16
N THR A 151 23.35 46.82 17.42
CA THR A 151 23.34 47.44 18.75
C THR A 151 21.98 47.35 19.45
N ILE A 152 20.93 46.94 18.74
CA ILE A 152 19.59 46.73 19.31
C ILE A 152 19.52 45.38 20.02
N ASP A 153 18.93 45.37 21.22
CA ASP A 153 18.77 44.16 22.03
C ASP A 153 17.72 43.21 21.42
N LYS A 154 18.05 41.92 21.36
CA LYS A 154 17.15 40.86 20.85
C LYS A 154 15.88 40.68 21.71
N SER A 155 15.88 41.16 22.94
CA SER A 155 14.69 41.21 23.81
C SER A 155 13.65 42.26 23.42
N ASN A 156 14.00 43.20 22.52
CA ASN A 156 13.06 44.18 21.96
C ASN A 156 12.18 43.61 20.82
N VAL A 157 12.35 42.34 20.45
CA VAL A 157 11.57 41.70 19.39
C VAL A 157 10.30 41.07 19.98
N ASP A 158 9.14 41.61 19.59
CA ASP A 158 7.83 41.03 19.90
C ASP A 158 7.58 39.80 19.02
N TRP A 159 7.49 38.61 19.63
CA TRP A 159 7.24 37.35 18.93
C TRP A 159 5.79 36.91 19.07
N THR A 160 5.13 36.57 17.95
CA THR A 160 3.75 36.08 17.93
C THR A 160 3.56 34.92 16.96
N SER A 161 2.50 34.13 17.16
CA SER A 161 2.06 33.06 16.27
C SER A 161 0.60 33.28 15.90
N SER A 162 0.27 33.17 14.61
CA SER A 162 -1.11 33.33 14.12
C SER A 162 -2.09 32.28 14.65
N ASN A 163 -1.57 31.11 15.03
CA ASN A 163 -2.29 30.05 15.71
C ASN A 163 -1.39 29.39 16.79
N PRO A 164 -1.50 29.84 18.05
CA PRO A 164 -0.77 29.26 19.18
C PRO A 164 -1.11 27.79 19.48
N GLU A 165 -2.26 27.26 19.03
CA GLU A 165 -2.61 25.85 19.19
C GLU A 165 -1.81 24.94 18.24
N VAL A 166 -1.41 25.46 17.07
CA VAL A 166 -0.50 24.78 16.13
C VAL A 166 0.94 24.86 16.63
N ALA A 167 1.43 26.08 16.93
CA ALA A 167 2.75 26.27 17.51
C ALA A 167 2.87 27.58 18.29
N THR A 168 3.61 27.54 19.40
CA THR A 168 3.97 28.71 20.21
C THR A 168 5.37 29.20 19.84
N VAL A 169 5.66 30.48 20.15
CA VAL A 169 6.99 31.07 20.00
C VAL A 169 7.35 31.88 21.25
N VAL A 170 8.59 31.77 21.73
CA VAL A 170 9.14 32.54 22.85
C VAL A 170 10.58 32.91 22.51
N ASN A 171 10.90 34.21 22.44
CA ASN A 171 12.25 34.73 22.19
C ASN A 171 12.93 34.15 20.93
N GLY A 172 12.15 33.90 19.87
CA GLY A 172 12.61 33.27 18.62
C GLY A 172 12.66 31.73 18.63
N ARG A 173 12.44 31.08 19.78
CA ARG A 173 12.24 29.62 19.86
C ARG A 173 10.79 29.25 19.60
N VAL A 174 10.55 28.55 18.50
CA VAL A 174 9.24 28.00 18.10
C VAL A 174 9.10 26.58 18.63
N THR A 175 7.94 26.19 19.16
CA THR A 175 7.61 24.81 19.58
C THR A 175 6.33 24.33 18.90
N GLY A 176 6.39 23.22 18.17
CA GLY A 176 5.25 22.66 17.44
C GLY A 176 4.36 21.79 18.32
N LEU A 177 3.07 22.09 18.40
CA LEU A 177 2.12 21.45 19.32
C LEU A 177 1.10 20.55 18.61
N ASN A 178 0.45 21.04 17.56
CA ASN A 178 -0.53 20.30 16.77
C ASN A 178 -0.25 20.38 15.27
N ILE A 179 -0.65 19.36 14.53
CA ILE A 179 -0.52 19.31 13.07
C ILE A 179 -1.25 20.51 12.45
N GLY A 180 -0.57 21.24 11.57
CA GLY A 180 -1.16 22.38 10.89
C GLY A 180 -0.18 23.33 10.25
N LYS A 181 -0.69 24.51 9.89
CA LYS A 181 0.05 25.67 9.42
C LYS A 181 -0.17 26.84 10.38
N THR A 182 0.87 27.62 10.66
CA THR A 182 0.76 28.93 11.34
C THR A 182 1.85 29.85 10.80
N THR A 183 1.58 31.15 10.69
CA THR A 183 2.61 32.17 10.51
C THR A 183 3.22 32.52 11.87
N ILE A 184 4.54 32.48 11.97
CA ILE A 184 5.30 33.09 13.07
C ILE A 184 5.72 34.49 12.63
N THR A 185 5.50 35.47 13.50
CA THR A 185 5.77 36.88 13.22
C THR A 185 6.73 37.43 14.26
N ALA A 186 7.79 38.09 13.81
CA ALA A 186 8.62 38.96 14.63
C ALA A 186 8.29 40.42 14.30
N LYS A 187 8.08 41.23 15.34
CA LYS A 187 7.96 42.68 15.22
C LYS A 187 9.11 43.36 15.96
N LEU A 188 9.72 44.35 15.34
CA LEU A 188 10.74 45.22 15.94
C LEU A 188 10.44 46.66 15.50
N ASP A 189 10.12 47.53 16.45
CA ASP A 189 9.61 48.89 16.19
C ASP A 189 8.42 48.88 15.22
N ASP A 190 8.52 49.54 14.05
CA ASP A 190 7.49 49.46 12.99
C ASP A 190 7.77 48.37 11.94
N HIS A 191 8.89 47.64 12.05
CA HIS A 191 9.24 46.55 11.15
C HIS A 191 8.57 45.23 11.54
N VAL A 192 8.13 44.45 10.55
CA VAL A 192 7.43 43.18 10.74
C VAL A 192 7.95 42.16 9.74
N GLU A 193 8.46 41.03 10.23
CA GLU A 193 9.02 39.93 9.45
C GLU A 193 8.25 38.62 9.77
N THR A 194 8.08 37.73 8.78
CA THR A 194 7.19 36.57 8.91
C THR A 194 7.73 35.27 8.30
N MET A 195 7.39 34.14 8.92
CA MET A 195 7.74 32.77 8.47
C MET A 195 6.50 31.87 8.48
N GLU A 196 6.25 31.11 7.41
CA GLU A 196 5.26 30.02 7.43
C GLU A 196 5.84 28.79 8.13
N LEU A 197 5.17 28.32 9.18
CA LEU A 197 5.55 27.11 9.91
C LEU A 197 4.56 25.99 9.61
N HIS A 198 5.09 24.85 9.16
CA HIS A 198 4.36 23.59 9.02
C HIS A 198 4.69 22.68 10.20
N VAL A 199 3.70 22.34 11.02
CA VAL A 199 3.87 21.30 12.05
C VAL A 199 3.40 19.97 11.48
N THR A 200 4.33 19.00 11.47
CA THR A 200 4.22 17.73 10.77
C THR A 200 4.44 16.55 11.72
N VAL A 201 4.01 15.36 11.29
CA VAL A 201 4.18 14.10 12.02
C VAL A 201 4.63 13.03 11.02
N PRO A 202 5.91 12.62 11.01
CA PRO A 202 6.40 11.60 10.09
C PRO A 202 5.74 10.24 10.37
N LEU A 203 5.67 9.39 9.34
CA LEU A 203 5.30 8.00 9.48
C LEU A 203 6.50 7.20 10.02
N GLU A 204 6.31 6.50 11.14
CA GLU A 204 7.37 5.74 11.81
C GLU A 204 7.29 4.25 11.48
N LYS A 205 6.08 3.69 11.39
CA LYS A 205 5.84 2.25 11.19
C LYS A 205 4.50 1.99 10.48
N MET A 206 4.44 0.91 9.71
CA MET A 206 3.20 0.39 9.13
C MET A 206 3.03 -1.09 9.50
N GLU A 207 1.78 -1.55 9.67
CA GLU A 207 1.46 -2.96 9.91
C GLU A 207 0.15 -3.34 9.21
N PHE A 208 0.05 -4.56 8.67
CA PHE A 208 -1.23 -5.11 8.22
C PHE A 208 -2.04 -5.64 9.41
N ASN A 209 -3.36 -5.47 9.38
CA ASN A 209 -4.28 -6.01 10.37
C ASN A 209 -5.42 -6.83 9.70
N PRO A 210 -5.41 -8.17 9.79
CA PRO A 210 -4.36 -9.02 10.38
C PRO A 210 -3.07 -9.03 9.54
N SER A 211 -1.94 -9.36 10.16
CA SER A 211 -0.62 -9.51 9.51
C SER A 211 -0.39 -10.88 8.86
N GLN A 212 -1.33 -11.81 9.03
CA GLN A 212 -1.37 -13.10 8.34
C GLN A 212 -2.79 -13.44 7.91
N ILE A 213 -2.92 -14.07 6.74
CA ILE A 213 -4.17 -14.67 6.24
C ILE A 213 -3.89 -16.05 5.62
N SER A 214 -4.86 -16.97 5.71
CA SER A 214 -4.94 -18.12 4.80
C SER A 214 -6.31 -18.17 4.11
N PHE A 215 -6.37 -18.79 2.92
CA PHE A 215 -7.60 -19.05 2.18
C PHE A 215 -7.37 -20.15 1.13
N GLU A 216 -8.43 -20.71 0.56
CA GLU A 216 -8.34 -21.85 -0.35
C GLU A 216 -7.90 -21.45 -1.77
N LEU A 217 -7.32 -22.41 -2.51
CA LEU A 217 -7.01 -22.28 -3.94
C LEU A 217 -8.24 -21.81 -4.75
N ASN A 218 -8.04 -20.91 -5.72
CA ASN A 218 -9.08 -20.23 -6.51
C ASN A 218 -10.08 -19.37 -5.71
N ALA A 219 -10.07 -19.39 -4.37
CA ALA A 219 -10.87 -18.47 -3.57
C ALA A 219 -10.28 -17.05 -3.62
N THR A 220 -11.12 -16.06 -3.27
CA THR A 220 -10.73 -14.65 -3.20
C THR A 220 -10.86 -14.09 -1.80
N ARG A 221 -9.98 -13.14 -1.46
CA ARG A 221 -9.97 -12.49 -0.14
C ARG A 221 -9.57 -11.03 -0.27
N ASN A 222 -10.29 -10.12 0.39
CA ASN A 222 -9.90 -8.70 0.42
C ASN A 222 -8.55 -8.55 1.13
N LEU A 223 -7.69 -7.69 0.59
CA LEU A 223 -6.42 -7.32 1.20
C LEU A 223 -6.67 -6.67 2.58
N PRO A 224 -6.01 -7.15 3.66
CA PRO A 224 -6.11 -6.55 5.00
C PRO A 224 -5.75 -5.06 5.03
N ASN A 225 -6.38 -4.33 5.96
CA ASN A 225 -6.12 -2.90 6.12
C ASN A 225 -4.74 -2.65 6.72
N LEU A 226 -4.11 -1.55 6.30
CA LEU A 226 -2.86 -1.05 6.87
C LEU A 226 -3.13 -0.09 8.03
N ILE A 227 -2.54 -0.39 9.19
CA ILE A 227 -2.37 0.52 10.31
C ILE A 227 -1.13 1.37 10.05
N TYR A 228 -1.26 2.67 10.24
CA TYR A 228 -0.17 3.65 10.20
C TYR A 228 0.15 4.08 11.62
N VAL A 229 1.43 4.13 11.98
CA VAL A 229 1.88 4.55 13.30
C VAL A 229 2.90 5.70 13.14
N PRO A 230 2.64 6.87 13.74
CA PRO A 230 1.39 7.28 14.38
C PRO A 230 0.23 7.44 13.37
N TYR A 231 -1.01 7.28 13.83
CA TYR A 231 -2.19 7.22 12.95
C TYR A 231 -2.46 8.55 12.22
N ASP A 232 -2.14 9.65 12.89
CA ASP A 232 -2.28 11.04 12.45
C ASP A 232 -1.05 11.55 11.67
N THR A 233 -0.19 10.65 11.19
CA THR A 233 0.93 11.01 10.31
C THR A 233 0.51 11.90 9.13
N THR A 234 1.32 12.93 8.87
CA THR A 234 1.21 13.82 7.72
C THR A 234 1.95 13.30 6.48
N THR A 235 2.60 12.13 6.56
CA THR A 235 3.25 11.51 5.39
C THR A 235 2.19 11.02 4.39
N PRO A 236 2.30 11.36 3.09
CA PRO A 236 1.36 10.89 2.07
C PRO A 236 1.26 9.36 2.02
N LYS A 237 0.06 8.82 2.16
CA LYS A 237 -0.23 7.37 2.26
C LYS A 237 -0.28 6.71 0.87
N ASN A 238 0.71 7.02 0.04
CA ASN A 238 0.87 6.52 -1.33
C ASN A 238 1.52 5.13 -1.31
N VAL A 239 0.73 4.12 -0.94
CA VAL A 239 1.22 2.74 -0.80
C VAL A 239 1.51 2.11 -2.16
N THR A 240 2.69 1.52 -2.32
CA THR A 240 2.96 0.52 -3.38
C THR A 240 2.99 -0.89 -2.78
N TYR A 241 2.59 -1.89 -3.57
CA TYR A 241 2.58 -3.29 -3.16
C TYR A 241 3.49 -4.11 -4.06
N HIS A 242 4.12 -5.14 -3.49
CA HIS A 242 4.91 -6.15 -4.19
C HIS A 242 4.60 -7.52 -3.56
N ILE A 243 4.41 -8.54 -4.38
CA ILE A 243 4.25 -9.93 -3.94
C ILE A 243 5.59 -10.65 -4.17
N GLU A 244 6.06 -11.40 -3.18
CA GLU A 244 7.34 -12.11 -3.23
C GLU A 244 7.30 -13.27 -4.26
N ASP A 245 6.19 -14.01 -4.29
CA ASP A 245 5.87 -15.00 -5.34
C ASP A 245 4.46 -14.75 -5.89
N GLU A 246 4.40 -14.19 -7.11
CA GLU A 246 3.17 -13.92 -7.87
C GLU A 246 2.52 -15.19 -8.47
N THR A 247 3.19 -16.35 -8.43
CA THR A 247 2.60 -17.63 -8.86
C THR A 247 1.69 -18.24 -7.80
N ILE A 248 1.85 -17.83 -6.53
CA ILE A 248 1.04 -18.31 -5.39
C ILE A 248 -0.21 -17.43 -5.23
N VAL A 249 -0.09 -16.10 -5.30
CA VAL A 249 -1.23 -15.16 -5.18
C VAL A 249 -1.08 -13.99 -6.15
N SER A 250 -2.20 -13.54 -6.72
CA SER A 250 -2.32 -12.27 -7.43
C SER A 250 -3.14 -11.24 -6.65
N LEU A 251 -2.83 -9.95 -6.82
CA LEU A 251 -3.54 -8.81 -6.22
C LEU A 251 -4.13 -7.93 -7.32
N LYS A 252 -5.45 -7.77 -7.36
CA LYS A 252 -6.17 -6.93 -8.33
C LYS A 252 -7.24 -6.10 -7.65
N ASN A 253 -7.17 -4.78 -7.77
CA ASN A 253 -8.14 -3.83 -7.20
C ASN A 253 -8.41 -4.00 -5.69
N GLY A 254 -7.41 -4.42 -4.90
CA GLY A 254 -7.56 -4.70 -3.46
C GLY A 254 -8.10 -6.10 -3.12
N VAL A 255 -8.39 -6.93 -4.12
CA VAL A 255 -8.79 -8.35 -3.95
C VAL A 255 -7.59 -9.24 -4.27
N LEU A 256 -7.33 -10.21 -3.39
CA LEU A 256 -6.38 -11.29 -3.59
C LEU A 256 -7.07 -12.51 -4.17
N THR A 257 -6.40 -13.22 -5.08
CA THR A 257 -6.83 -14.52 -5.62
C THR A 257 -5.72 -15.55 -5.45
N GLY A 258 -6.03 -16.72 -4.90
CA GLY A 258 -5.09 -17.81 -4.71
C GLY A 258 -4.90 -18.60 -6.00
N LEU A 259 -3.67 -18.61 -6.54
CA LEU A 259 -3.34 -19.19 -7.84
C LEU A 259 -2.65 -20.56 -7.72
N LYS A 260 -1.87 -20.77 -6.66
CA LYS A 260 -1.19 -22.04 -6.36
C LYS A 260 -1.12 -22.23 -4.85
N VAL A 261 -1.22 -23.47 -4.38
CA VAL A 261 -1.05 -23.81 -2.95
C VAL A 261 0.39 -23.57 -2.52
N GLY A 262 0.57 -22.91 -1.38
CA GLY A 262 1.89 -22.48 -0.89
C GLY A 262 1.81 -21.28 0.06
N GLY A 263 2.98 -20.76 0.45
CA GLY A 263 3.11 -19.54 1.26
C GLY A 263 3.88 -18.45 0.52
N THR A 264 3.41 -17.21 0.57
CA THR A 264 4.02 -16.04 -0.07
C THR A 264 3.83 -14.80 0.80
N GLN A 265 4.61 -13.74 0.53
CA GLN A 265 4.53 -12.48 1.28
C GLN A 265 4.07 -11.34 0.39
N ILE A 266 3.26 -10.44 0.93
CA ILE A 266 2.88 -9.17 0.27
C ILE A 266 3.48 -8.02 1.09
N ILE A 267 4.38 -7.27 0.45
CA ILE A 267 5.10 -6.15 1.04
C ILE A 267 4.44 -4.85 0.58
N ALA A 268 3.90 -4.09 1.54
CA ALA A 268 3.39 -2.73 1.32
C ALA A 268 4.47 -1.71 1.70
N ARG A 269 4.67 -0.69 0.87
CA ARG A 269 5.74 0.32 1.03
C ARG A 269 5.19 1.74 1.00
N VAL A 270 5.66 2.60 1.92
CA VAL A 270 5.53 4.06 1.86
C VAL A 270 6.90 4.67 2.12
N GLY A 271 7.55 5.15 1.07
CA GLY A 271 8.91 5.70 1.14
C GLY A 271 9.93 4.63 1.52
N LYS A 272 10.38 4.64 2.79
CA LYS A 272 11.29 3.63 3.37
C LYS A 272 10.62 2.74 4.43
N ILE A 273 9.35 2.98 4.75
CA ILE A 273 8.60 2.19 5.73
C ILE A 273 7.91 1.06 5.00
N GLU A 274 8.05 -0.16 5.52
CA GLU A 274 7.46 -1.38 4.98
C GLU A 274 6.49 -2.00 5.97
N ALA A 275 5.46 -2.68 5.46
CA ALA A 275 4.62 -3.62 6.19
C ALA A 275 4.56 -4.94 5.42
N VAL A 276 4.55 -6.07 6.14
CA VAL A 276 4.53 -7.41 5.55
C VAL A 276 3.24 -8.13 5.94
N LEU A 277 2.58 -8.71 4.94
CA LEU A 277 1.46 -9.62 5.09
C LEU A 277 1.90 -11.03 4.70
N GLN A 278 1.79 -11.97 5.64
CA GLN A 278 1.98 -13.40 5.37
C GLN A 278 0.70 -13.97 4.72
N VAL A 279 0.82 -14.63 3.58
CA VAL A 279 -0.31 -15.22 2.86
C VAL A 279 -0.09 -16.70 2.61
N VAL A 280 -1.04 -17.54 2.99
CA VAL A 280 -1.03 -18.99 2.74
C VAL A 280 -2.24 -19.38 1.90
N VAL A 281 -2.00 -20.04 0.76
CA VAL A 281 -3.04 -20.66 -0.06
C VAL A 281 -3.11 -22.14 0.31
N GLU A 282 -4.27 -22.59 0.78
CA GLU A 282 -4.52 -23.96 1.21
C GLU A 282 -5.25 -24.78 0.11
N GLN A 283 -5.09 -26.11 0.12
CA GLN A 283 -5.94 -26.99 -0.68
C GLN A 283 -7.41 -26.86 -0.23
N PRO A 284 -8.39 -26.73 -1.16
CA PRO A 284 -9.81 -26.72 -0.83
C PRO A 284 -10.23 -28.01 -0.13
N LYS A 285 -11.23 -27.94 0.74
CA LYS A 285 -11.74 -29.12 1.47
C LYS A 285 -13.23 -29.33 1.25
N ASN A 286 -13.63 -30.59 1.10
CA ASN A 286 -15.04 -30.95 1.02
C ASN A 286 -15.72 -30.83 2.40
N ALA A 287 -17.05 -31.03 2.45
CA ALA A 287 -17.83 -30.92 3.69
C ALA A 287 -17.46 -31.94 4.80
N THR A 288 -16.67 -32.97 4.49
CA THR A 288 -16.12 -33.92 5.48
C THR A 288 -14.65 -33.63 5.85
N GLY A 289 -14.07 -32.54 5.34
CA GLY A 289 -12.67 -32.15 5.59
C GLY A 289 -11.63 -32.85 4.72
N THR A 290 -12.08 -33.64 3.74
CA THR A 290 -11.19 -34.31 2.76
C THR A 290 -10.61 -33.26 1.81
N GLN A 291 -9.32 -33.35 1.51
CA GLN A 291 -8.68 -32.45 0.53
C GLN A 291 -9.24 -32.71 -0.87
N ILE A 292 -9.53 -31.64 -1.60
CA ILE A 292 -9.92 -31.67 -3.01
C ILE A 292 -8.70 -31.27 -3.84
N LEU A 293 -8.15 -32.21 -4.60
CA LEU A 293 -7.13 -31.92 -5.59
C LEU A 293 -7.84 -31.47 -6.88
N MET A 294 -7.51 -30.28 -7.35
CA MET A 294 -7.98 -29.78 -8.64
C MET A 294 -7.18 -30.45 -9.76
N LEU A 295 -7.87 -30.83 -10.84
CA LEU A 295 -7.23 -31.31 -12.06
C LEU A 295 -7.11 -30.14 -13.06
N GLU A 296 -5.90 -29.91 -13.55
CA GLU A 296 -5.57 -28.91 -14.57
C GLU A 296 -5.26 -29.58 -15.92
N ILE A 297 -5.09 -28.80 -16.99
CA ILE A 297 -4.81 -29.33 -18.33
C ILE A 297 -3.30 -29.33 -18.57
N ASP A 298 -2.74 -30.53 -18.79
CA ASP A 298 -1.33 -30.70 -19.15
C ASP A 298 -1.13 -30.57 -20.67
N ASP A 299 -2.01 -31.21 -21.46
CA ASP A 299 -2.03 -31.15 -22.93
C ASP A 299 -3.44 -31.42 -23.48
N ALA A 300 -3.71 -30.97 -24.71
CA ALA A 300 -4.97 -31.18 -25.42
C ALA A 300 -4.71 -31.48 -26.90
N ASN A 301 -4.66 -32.77 -27.25
CA ASN A 301 -4.28 -33.24 -28.58
C ASN A 301 -5.35 -34.17 -29.22
N ASN A 302 -5.00 -34.84 -30.32
CA ASN A 302 -5.91 -35.73 -31.07
C ASN A 302 -6.22 -37.05 -30.34
N ASN A 303 -5.37 -37.47 -29.40
CA ASN A 303 -5.49 -38.72 -28.65
C ASN A 303 -6.23 -38.53 -27.31
N GLY A 304 -6.39 -37.29 -26.84
CA GLY A 304 -7.17 -36.97 -25.64
C GLY A 304 -6.96 -35.55 -25.11
N LEU A 305 -7.70 -35.24 -24.04
CA LEU A 305 -7.42 -34.16 -23.10
C LEU A 305 -6.67 -34.78 -21.91
N PHE A 306 -5.45 -34.33 -21.64
CA PHE A 306 -4.60 -34.85 -20.58
C PHE A 306 -4.69 -33.92 -19.37
N LEU A 307 -5.01 -34.50 -18.21
CA LEU A 307 -5.25 -33.78 -16.97
C LEU A 307 -4.32 -34.27 -15.85
N GLY A 308 -3.62 -33.34 -15.21
CA GLY A 308 -2.71 -33.59 -14.08
C GLY A 308 -3.18 -32.91 -12.80
N VAL A 309 -2.51 -33.19 -11.68
CA VAL A 309 -2.76 -32.56 -10.38
C VAL A 309 -1.87 -31.31 -10.23
N SER A 310 -2.46 -30.16 -9.88
CA SER A 310 -1.77 -28.86 -9.82
C SER A 310 -0.52 -28.81 -8.91
N THR A 311 -0.43 -29.69 -7.91
CA THR A 311 0.63 -29.68 -6.88
C THR A 311 0.96 -31.09 -6.34
N PRO A 312 2.02 -31.74 -6.83
CA PRO A 312 2.49 -33.06 -6.34
C PRO A 312 2.84 -33.13 -4.84
N GLU A 313 3.29 -32.04 -4.24
CA GLU A 313 4.01 -32.12 -2.95
C GLU A 313 3.14 -32.32 -1.69
N THR A 314 1.85 -32.67 -1.81
CA THR A 314 0.86 -32.57 -0.69
C THR A 314 0.24 -33.90 -0.21
N TYR A 315 0.78 -35.07 -0.60
CA TYR A 315 0.21 -36.38 -0.24
C TYR A 315 0.45 -36.81 1.22
N ASN A 316 -0.20 -36.13 2.17
CA ASN A 316 -0.09 -36.35 3.63
C ASN A 316 -0.77 -37.65 4.14
N ASN A 317 -0.60 -38.78 3.43
CA ASN A 317 -1.25 -40.09 3.68
C ASN A 317 -2.77 -40.01 3.93
N SER A 318 -3.41 -38.93 3.47
CA SER A 318 -4.81 -38.64 3.63
C SER A 318 -5.56 -39.09 2.37
N ARG A 319 -6.87 -39.34 2.48
CA ARG A 319 -7.68 -39.57 1.28
C ARG A 319 -7.90 -38.24 0.54
N TYR A 320 -8.00 -38.30 -0.78
CA TYR A 320 -8.21 -37.14 -1.64
C TYR A 320 -9.46 -37.29 -2.53
N ASP A 321 -10.19 -36.20 -2.71
CA ASP A 321 -11.17 -36.03 -3.77
C ASP A 321 -10.45 -35.46 -5.00
N LEU A 322 -10.88 -35.81 -6.22
CA LEU A 322 -10.42 -35.22 -7.47
C LEU A 322 -11.53 -34.40 -8.12
N SER A 323 -11.22 -33.17 -8.52
CA SER A 323 -12.18 -32.23 -9.13
C SER A 323 -11.87 -31.99 -10.61
N LEU A 324 -12.84 -32.26 -11.49
CA LEU A 324 -12.71 -32.09 -12.93
C LEU A 324 -12.84 -30.61 -13.37
N PRO A 325 -12.05 -30.13 -14.35
CA PRO A 325 -12.22 -28.82 -14.96
C PRO A 325 -13.41 -28.83 -15.95
N VAL A 326 -14.63 -28.74 -15.41
CA VAL A 326 -15.90 -28.94 -16.13
C VAL A 326 -15.99 -28.13 -17.44
N GLU A 327 -15.73 -26.83 -17.41
CA GLU A 327 -15.86 -25.96 -18.60
C GLU A 327 -14.85 -26.33 -19.69
N SER A 328 -13.61 -26.69 -19.32
CA SER A 328 -12.58 -27.16 -20.24
C SER A 328 -12.97 -28.47 -20.93
N ILE A 329 -13.60 -29.38 -20.17
CA ILE A 329 -14.11 -30.66 -20.67
C ILE A 329 -15.29 -30.43 -21.61
N LEU A 330 -16.22 -29.55 -21.26
CA LEU A 330 -17.35 -29.16 -22.12
C LEU A 330 -16.85 -28.59 -23.46
N SER A 331 -15.90 -27.65 -23.42
CA SER A 331 -15.29 -27.07 -24.62
C SER A 331 -14.55 -28.12 -25.46
N TYR A 332 -13.80 -29.04 -24.84
CA TYR A 332 -13.18 -30.17 -25.54
C TYR A 332 -14.23 -31.09 -26.19
N MET A 333 -15.37 -31.31 -25.54
CA MET A 333 -16.48 -32.14 -26.01
C MET A 333 -17.33 -31.49 -27.11
N GLU A 334 -17.40 -30.15 -27.24
CA GLU A 334 -18.31 -29.44 -28.15
C GLU A 334 -18.36 -30.05 -29.56
N ASN A 335 -17.19 -30.16 -30.19
CA ASN A 335 -17.03 -30.56 -31.59
C ASN A 335 -16.60 -32.02 -31.77
N ARG A 336 -16.69 -32.84 -30.70
CA ARG A 336 -16.27 -34.25 -30.70
C ARG A 336 -17.47 -35.19 -30.48
N ASN A 337 -17.57 -36.23 -31.31
CA ASN A 337 -18.53 -37.33 -31.12
C ASN A 337 -18.02 -38.41 -30.16
N TYR A 338 -16.71 -38.44 -29.93
CA TYR A 338 -16.02 -39.26 -28.95
C TYR A 338 -14.94 -38.38 -28.35
N ALA A 339 -15.02 -38.13 -27.05
CA ALA A 339 -14.01 -37.41 -26.29
C ALA A 339 -13.30 -38.40 -25.37
N VAL A 340 -11.98 -38.32 -25.29
CA VAL A 340 -11.15 -39.11 -24.38
C VAL A 340 -10.46 -38.14 -23.44
N ILE A 341 -10.59 -38.37 -22.14
CA ILE A 341 -9.86 -37.67 -21.08
C ILE A 341 -8.91 -38.69 -20.46
N HIS A 342 -7.65 -38.33 -20.30
CA HIS A 342 -6.66 -39.10 -19.55
C HIS A 342 -6.33 -38.31 -18.28
N ILE A 343 -6.54 -38.93 -17.13
CA ILE A 343 -6.21 -38.37 -15.80
C ILE A 343 -4.93 -39.04 -15.35
N MET A 344 -3.86 -38.26 -15.31
CA MET A 344 -2.55 -38.67 -14.83
C MET A 344 -2.58 -38.78 -13.31
N LEU A 345 -2.17 -39.93 -12.77
CA LEU A 345 -2.02 -40.17 -11.34
C LEU A 345 -0.57 -40.57 -11.02
N GLU A 346 0.03 -39.89 -10.05
CA GLU A 346 1.36 -40.23 -9.55
C GLU A 346 1.36 -41.55 -8.75
N ASP A 347 2.50 -42.23 -8.69
CA ASP A 347 2.71 -43.48 -7.94
C ASP A 347 2.20 -43.38 -6.47
N ALA A 348 2.42 -42.22 -5.85
CA ALA A 348 2.02 -41.92 -4.47
C ALA A 348 0.48 -41.89 -4.27
N MET A 349 -0.29 -41.76 -5.34
CA MET A 349 -1.76 -41.72 -5.33
C MET A 349 -2.37 -43.11 -5.49
N ILE A 350 -1.79 -43.94 -6.36
CA ILE A 350 -2.36 -45.24 -6.79
C ILE A 350 -1.96 -46.42 -5.90
N ARG A 351 -0.86 -46.29 -5.13
CA ARG A 351 -0.41 -47.25 -4.11
C ARG A 351 -1.53 -47.69 -3.15
N ASP A 352 -1.33 -48.87 -2.55
CA ASP A 352 -2.33 -49.54 -1.70
C ASP A 352 -3.70 -49.71 -2.41
N ASN A 353 -3.69 -50.05 -3.70
CA ASN A 353 -4.88 -50.26 -4.55
C ASN A 353 -5.89 -49.10 -4.50
N PHE A 354 -5.43 -47.87 -4.76
CA PHE A 354 -6.24 -46.65 -4.69
C PHE A 354 -6.86 -46.38 -3.31
N THR A 355 -6.31 -46.90 -2.21
CA THR A 355 -6.86 -46.65 -0.86
C THR A 355 -6.98 -45.15 -0.55
N TYR A 356 -6.03 -44.33 -1.04
CA TYR A 356 -6.04 -42.88 -0.87
C TYR A 356 -7.04 -42.17 -1.79
N PHE A 357 -7.46 -42.74 -2.92
CA PHE A 357 -8.54 -42.18 -3.72
C PHE A 357 -9.86 -42.23 -2.94
N ASN A 358 -10.49 -41.07 -2.78
CA ASN A 358 -11.85 -41.01 -2.26
C ASN A 358 -12.88 -41.01 -3.40
N GLN A 359 -12.90 -39.98 -4.24
CA GLN A 359 -13.92 -39.82 -5.27
C GLN A 359 -13.48 -38.88 -6.38
N LEU A 360 -14.07 -39.08 -7.56
CA LEU A 360 -14.13 -38.11 -8.64
C LEU A 360 -15.58 -38.09 -9.12
N THR A 361 -16.17 -36.92 -9.28
CA THR A 361 -17.58 -36.80 -9.68
C THR A 361 -17.69 -36.20 -11.08
N VAL A 362 -18.24 -36.98 -12.02
CA VAL A 362 -18.61 -36.47 -13.35
C VAL A 362 -19.96 -35.78 -13.23
N SER A 363 -20.01 -34.48 -13.51
CA SER A 363 -21.21 -33.66 -13.33
C SER A 363 -22.28 -33.91 -14.39
N GLU A 364 -23.53 -33.68 -14.01
CA GLU A 364 -24.70 -33.65 -14.89
C GLU A 364 -24.53 -32.64 -16.07
N ASN A 365 -23.76 -31.57 -15.88
CA ASN A 365 -23.39 -30.66 -16.96
C ASN A 365 -22.61 -31.39 -18.08
N ILE A 366 -21.62 -32.23 -17.72
CA ILE A 366 -20.86 -33.04 -18.67
C ILE A 366 -21.74 -34.15 -19.26
N LEU A 367 -22.45 -34.89 -18.40
CA LEU A 367 -23.21 -36.08 -18.80
C LEU A 367 -24.42 -35.74 -19.68
N SER A 368 -25.09 -34.61 -19.47
CA SER A 368 -26.20 -34.16 -20.33
C SER A 368 -25.80 -33.88 -21.79
N GLN A 369 -24.53 -33.57 -22.05
CA GLN A 369 -24.02 -33.37 -23.42
C GLN A 369 -23.82 -34.67 -24.21
N LEU A 370 -23.99 -35.85 -23.60
CA LEU A 370 -23.79 -37.16 -24.25
C LEU A 370 -24.88 -37.58 -25.25
N SER A 371 -25.59 -36.61 -25.84
CA SER A 371 -26.67 -36.81 -26.80
C SER A 371 -26.16 -37.36 -28.15
N ASN A 372 -25.95 -38.67 -28.22
CA ASN A 372 -25.23 -39.42 -29.28
C ASN A 372 -23.71 -39.19 -29.30
N LYS A 373 -23.13 -38.67 -28.20
CA LYS A 373 -21.68 -38.59 -28.01
C LYS A 373 -21.20 -39.66 -27.03
N LYS A 374 -19.92 -40.02 -27.12
CA LYS A 374 -19.23 -40.83 -26.10
C LYS A 374 -18.20 -40.00 -25.35
N LEU A 375 -18.10 -40.22 -24.04
CA LEU A 375 -17.03 -39.73 -23.20
C LEU A 375 -16.30 -40.93 -22.59
N GLU A 376 -14.99 -40.96 -22.72
CA GLU A 376 -14.10 -41.88 -22.03
C GLU A 376 -13.24 -41.10 -21.03
N ILE A 377 -13.10 -41.65 -19.82
CA ILE A 377 -12.21 -41.15 -18.78
C ILE A 377 -11.28 -42.31 -18.41
N ASN A 378 -10.03 -42.21 -18.81
CA ASN A 378 -8.94 -43.10 -18.43
C ASN A 378 -8.22 -42.51 -17.23
N PHE A 379 -7.91 -43.34 -16.24
CA PHE A 379 -6.90 -43.06 -15.22
C PHE A 379 -5.65 -43.84 -15.61
N VAL A 380 -4.51 -43.15 -15.67
CA VAL A 380 -3.21 -43.70 -16.09
C VAL A 380 -2.14 -43.41 -15.04
N ASP A 381 -1.09 -44.23 -15.01
CA ASP A 381 0.15 -43.92 -14.28
C ASP A 381 1.09 -43.01 -15.09
N GLU A 382 2.23 -42.65 -14.49
CA GLU A 382 3.26 -41.76 -15.07
C GLU A 382 3.84 -42.27 -16.41
N ASP A 383 3.85 -43.59 -16.64
CA ASP A 383 4.25 -44.24 -17.90
C ASP A 383 3.09 -44.33 -18.93
N GLN A 384 1.93 -43.74 -18.61
CA GLN A 384 0.67 -43.77 -19.38
C GLN A 384 -0.01 -45.15 -19.46
N THR A 385 0.31 -46.08 -18.55
CA THR A 385 -0.34 -47.40 -18.49
C THR A 385 -1.80 -47.25 -18.05
N PRO A 386 -2.78 -47.83 -18.77
CA PRO A 386 -4.18 -47.77 -18.36
C PRO A 386 -4.43 -48.55 -17.06
N LEU A 387 -4.90 -47.84 -16.04
CA LEU A 387 -5.21 -48.41 -14.73
C LEU A 387 -6.71 -48.68 -14.58
N ILE A 388 -7.53 -47.68 -14.93
CA ILE A 388 -8.99 -47.71 -14.86
C ILE A 388 -9.56 -46.95 -16.07
N ARG A 389 -10.59 -47.49 -16.73
CA ARG A 389 -11.32 -46.80 -17.82
C ARG A 389 -12.80 -46.70 -17.48
N TYR A 390 -13.42 -45.56 -17.75
CA TYR A 390 -14.87 -45.38 -17.68
C TYR A 390 -15.37 -44.89 -19.04
N ILE A 391 -16.43 -45.49 -19.59
CA ILE A 391 -17.04 -45.06 -20.85
C ILE A 391 -18.53 -44.79 -20.65
N PHE A 392 -18.92 -43.55 -20.96
CA PHE A 392 -20.29 -43.04 -20.90
C PHE A 392 -20.81 -42.78 -22.32
N ASP A 393 -21.93 -43.42 -22.69
CA ASP A 393 -22.59 -43.23 -23.99
C ASP A 393 -24.09 -42.90 -23.87
N ARG A 394 -24.49 -42.39 -22.69
CA ARG A 394 -25.87 -42.05 -22.31
C ARG A 394 -25.88 -40.74 -21.56
N THR A 395 -26.92 -39.94 -21.76
CA THR A 395 -27.16 -38.75 -20.95
C THR A 395 -27.57 -39.11 -19.52
N SER A 396 -27.28 -38.22 -18.57
CA SER A 396 -27.71 -38.33 -17.18
C SER A 396 -28.02 -36.94 -16.63
N GLU A 397 -29.16 -36.79 -15.97
CA GLU A 397 -29.55 -35.58 -15.23
C GLU A 397 -28.99 -35.56 -13.80
N THR A 398 -28.27 -36.61 -13.40
CA THR A 398 -27.64 -36.72 -12.09
C THR A 398 -26.15 -37.00 -12.24
N PRO A 399 -25.28 -36.44 -11.38
CA PRO A 399 -23.86 -36.70 -11.41
C PRO A 399 -23.56 -38.18 -11.14
N ILE A 400 -22.37 -38.64 -11.55
CA ILE A 400 -21.87 -39.99 -11.31
C ILE A 400 -20.54 -39.91 -10.58
N ASN A 401 -20.51 -40.45 -9.36
CA ASN A 401 -19.31 -40.60 -8.56
C ASN A 401 -18.55 -41.86 -8.98
N LEU A 402 -17.30 -41.69 -9.43
CA LEU A 402 -16.42 -42.77 -9.89
C LEU A 402 -15.69 -43.46 -8.73
N GLY A 403 -15.80 -42.94 -7.50
CA GLY A 403 -15.19 -43.50 -6.30
C GLY A 403 -15.70 -44.91 -6.02
N PHE A 404 -14.77 -45.86 -5.89
CA PHE A 404 -15.04 -47.25 -5.52
C PHE A 404 -14.19 -47.70 -4.34
N ASN A 405 -14.32 -48.97 -3.99
CA ASN A 405 -13.44 -49.72 -3.10
C ASN A 405 -13.28 -51.14 -3.67
N LEU A 406 -12.06 -51.67 -3.71
CA LEU A 406 -11.72 -52.94 -4.35
C LEU A 406 -10.96 -53.83 -3.37
N GLU A 407 -11.67 -54.75 -2.73
CA GLU A 407 -11.16 -55.56 -1.61
C GLU A 407 -11.14 -57.05 -1.98
N PRO A 408 -10.13 -57.84 -1.56
CA PRO A 408 -10.18 -59.29 -1.71
C PRO A 408 -11.31 -59.89 -0.87
N VAL A 409 -12.09 -60.79 -1.46
CA VAL A 409 -13.11 -61.55 -0.74
C VAL A 409 -12.39 -62.54 0.19
N SER A 410 -12.55 -62.38 1.50
CA SER A 410 -11.92 -63.28 2.49
C SER A 410 -12.25 -64.75 2.20
N ALA A 411 -11.25 -65.64 2.26
CA ALA A 411 -11.40 -67.09 2.12
C ALA A 411 -12.41 -67.72 3.11
N SER A 412 -12.75 -67.03 4.21
CA SER A 412 -13.77 -67.45 5.18
C SER A 412 -15.20 -67.03 4.79
N ASN A 413 -15.39 -66.23 3.74
CA ASN A 413 -16.66 -65.66 3.34
C ASN A 413 -17.52 -66.69 2.59
N THR A 414 -18.80 -66.79 2.92
CA THR A 414 -19.74 -67.73 2.28
C THR A 414 -19.94 -67.47 0.79
N LEU A 415 -19.68 -66.25 0.31
CA LEU A 415 -19.76 -65.88 -1.11
C LEU A 415 -18.84 -66.73 -2.02
N LEU A 416 -17.69 -67.19 -1.50
CA LEU A 416 -16.76 -68.09 -2.20
C LEU A 416 -17.24 -69.56 -2.25
N LYS A 417 -18.48 -69.84 -1.84
CA LYS A 417 -19.13 -71.14 -2.06
C LYS A 417 -20.06 -71.10 -3.27
N ASP A 418 -20.62 -69.93 -3.55
CA ASP A 418 -21.50 -69.69 -4.71
C ASP A 418 -20.66 -69.43 -5.97
N VAL A 419 -19.55 -68.68 -5.81
CA VAL A 419 -18.47 -68.56 -6.80
C VAL A 419 -17.55 -69.79 -6.69
N LYS A 420 -17.39 -70.55 -7.78
CA LYS A 420 -16.62 -71.82 -7.78
C LYS A 420 -15.11 -71.66 -7.97
N GLN A 421 -14.52 -70.60 -7.42
CA GLN A 421 -13.13 -70.18 -7.70
C GLN A 421 -12.42 -69.80 -6.40
N GLU A 422 -11.09 -69.95 -6.40
CA GLU A 422 -10.26 -69.82 -5.19
C GLU A 422 -10.00 -68.34 -4.82
N ASP A 423 -10.00 -67.45 -5.81
CA ASP A 423 -9.81 -66.00 -5.66
C ASP A 423 -10.98 -65.20 -6.27
N ALA A 424 -11.42 -64.16 -5.55
CA ALA A 424 -12.37 -63.16 -6.04
C ALA A 424 -12.17 -61.81 -5.34
N MET A 425 -12.53 -60.73 -6.03
CA MET A 425 -12.46 -59.35 -5.57
C MET A 425 -13.85 -58.72 -5.50
N SER A 426 -14.10 -57.98 -4.42
CA SER A 426 -15.32 -57.24 -4.14
C SER A 426 -15.16 -55.78 -4.58
N LEU A 427 -15.77 -55.41 -5.70
CA LEU A 427 -15.85 -54.04 -6.20
C LEU A 427 -17.13 -53.37 -5.68
N LYS A 428 -16.98 -52.38 -4.80
CA LYS A 428 -18.07 -51.58 -4.23
C LYS A 428 -18.02 -50.16 -4.80
N ILE A 429 -19.02 -49.74 -5.57
CA ILE A 429 -19.17 -48.34 -6.00
C ILE A 429 -19.75 -47.56 -4.81
N LYS A 430 -19.24 -46.35 -4.54
CA LYS A 430 -19.63 -45.58 -3.34
C LYS A 430 -21.08 -45.06 -3.39
N GLU A 431 -21.65 -44.93 -4.58
CA GLU A 431 -23.02 -44.45 -4.79
C GLU A 431 -23.88 -45.45 -5.57
N HIS A 432 -25.20 -45.26 -5.51
CA HIS A 432 -26.15 -46.08 -6.26
C HIS A 432 -26.13 -45.74 -7.76
N VAL A 433 -25.84 -46.73 -8.60
CA VAL A 433 -25.67 -46.56 -10.05
C VAL A 433 -27.03 -46.33 -10.73
N ARG A 434 -27.33 -45.05 -11.04
CA ARG A 434 -28.60 -44.62 -11.66
C ARG A 434 -28.64 -44.78 -13.18
N SER A 435 -27.48 -44.70 -13.83
CA SER A 435 -27.33 -44.88 -15.28
C SER A 435 -26.15 -45.83 -15.53
N PRO A 436 -26.33 -46.97 -16.25
CA PRO A 436 -25.25 -47.90 -16.49
C PRO A 436 -24.14 -47.34 -17.40
N TYR A 437 -22.89 -47.62 -17.03
CA TYR A 437 -21.69 -47.25 -17.77
C TYR A 437 -20.76 -48.45 -17.93
N MET A 438 -19.83 -48.40 -18.89
CA MET A 438 -18.77 -49.40 -19.01
C MET A 438 -17.60 -49.00 -18.09
N MET A 439 -17.06 -49.96 -17.35
CA MET A 439 -15.85 -49.81 -16.55
C MET A 439 -14.80 -50.82 -17.00
N GLY A 440 -13.54 -50.41 -16.99
CA GLY A 440 -12.37 -51.27 -17.12
C GLY A 440 -11.47 -51.09 -15.90
N ILE A 441 -10.90 -52.18 -15.41
CA ILE A 441 -9.85 -52.16 -14.38
C ILE A 441 -8.71 -53.04 -14.88
N ASN A 442 -7.46 -52.60 -14.70
CA ASN A 442 -6.28 -53.37 -15.08
C ASN A 442 -6.22 -54.71 -14.30
N HIS A 443 -5.88 -55.81 -14.99
CA HIS A 443 -5.93 -57.16 -14.42
C HIS A 443 -5.04 -57.36 -13.18
N ASP A 444 -3.96 -56.60 -13.04
CA ASP A 444 -3.05 -56.70 -11.90
C ASP A 444 -3.73 -56.32 -10.57
N TYR A 445 -4.70 -55.39 -10.58
CA TYR A 445 -5.49 -55.07 -9.38
C TYR A 445 -6.44 -56.19 -8.96
N PHE A 446 -6.76 -57.13 -9.85
CA PHE A 446 -7.45 -58.38 -9.49
C PHE A 446 -6.48 -59.48 -9.04
N LYS A 447 -5.17 -59.28 -9.16
CA LYS A 447 -4.12 -60.32 -9.04
C LYS A 447 -4.24 -61.44 -10.09
N GLY A 448 -4.88 -61.14 -11.22
CA GLY A 448 -5.08 -62.10 -12.31
C GLY A 448 -3.92 -62.12 -13.29
N GLU A 449 -3.59 -63.29 -13.83
CA GLU A 449 -2.73 -63.39 -15.02
C GLU A 449 -3.50 -62.96 -16.28
N THR A 450 -2.78 -62.46 -17.29
CA THR A 450 -3.30 -62.08 -18.62
C THR A 450 -4.12 -63.17 -19.33
N ASN A 451 -3.98 -64.43 -18.92
CA ASN A 451 -4.68 -65.59 -19.48
C ASN A 451 -5.98 -65.98 -18.76
N GLN A 452 -6.46 -65.18 -17.80
CA GLN A 452 -7.60 -65.56 -16.96
C GLN A 452 -8.94 -64.95 -17.41
N LEU A 453 -9.99 -65.77 -17.36
CA LEU A 453 -11.37 -65.34 -17.54
C LEU A 453 -11.88 -64.70 -16.24
N HIS A 454 -12.44 -63.51 -16.37
CA HIS A 454 -13.04 -62.75 -15.28
C HIS A 454 -14.57 -62.86 -15.39
N PHE A 455 -15.21 -63.42 -14.36
CA PHE A 455 -16.67 -63.54 -14.27
C PHE A 455 -17.22 -62.46 -13.32
N ILE A 456 -18.34 -61.83 -13.67
CA ILE A 456 -18.90 -60.70 -12.93
C ILE A 456 -20.28 -61.05 -12.35
N TYR A 457 -20.38 -61.02 -11.03
CA TYR A 457 -21.59 -61.29 -10.25
C TYR A 457 -22.10 -60.02 -9.58
N GLN A 458 -23.42 -59.81 -9.54
CA GLN A 458 -24.06 -58.79 -8.73
C GLN A 458 -24.29 -59.31 -7.31
N TYR A 459 -23.91 -58.54 -6.29
CA TYR A 459 -24.17 -58.87 -4.89
C TYR A 459 -25.28 -57.99 -4.30
N ASN A 460 -26.38 -58.63 -3.91
CA ASN A 460 -27.55 -57.95 -3.31
C ASN A 460 -27.56 -58.05 -1.77
N GLY A 461 -26.40 -58.02 -1.13
CA GLY A 461 -26.26 -58.07 0.34
C GLY A 461 -26.49 -59.45 0.99
N HIS A 462 -27.06 -60.41 0.25
CA HIS A 462 -27.36 -61.78 0.73
C HIS A 462 -27.15 -62.89 -0.31
N LEU A 463 -27.17 -62.55 -1.60
CA LEU A 463 -27.13 -63.48 -2.73
C LEU A 463 -26.25 -62.91 -3.84
N LEU A 464 -25.53 -63.79 -4.53
CA LEU A 464 -24.87 -63.48 -5.79
C LEU A 464 -25.75 -63.89 -6.97
N THR A 465 -25.96 -62.97 -7.90
CA THR A 465 -26.62 -63.20 -9.18
C THR A 465 -25.55 -63.08 -10.27
N ASP A 466 -25.41 -64.11 -11.11
CA ASP A 466 -24.56 -64.03 -12.31
C ASP A 466 -25.10 -62.94 -13.24
N THR A 467 -24.23 -62.07 -13.77
CA THR A 467 -24.64 -61.01 -14.71
C THR A 467 -24.56 -61.45 -16.17
N GLU A 468 -24.19 -62.72 -16.43
CA GLU A 468 -23.86 -63.30 -17.74
C GLU A 468 -22.67 -62.61 -18.44
N GLN A 469 -21.99 -61.69 -17.75
CA GLN A 469 -20.79 -61.02 -18.22
C GLN A 469 -19.55 -61.87 -17.92
N THR A 470 -18.78 -62.15 -18.96
CA THR A 470 -17.44 -62.74 -18.88
C THR A 470 -16.49 -61.88 -19.70
N SER A 471 -15.33 -61.58 -19.14
CA SER A 471 -14.34 -60.69 -19.75
C SER A 471 -12.94 -61.30 -19.69
N MET A 472 -12.06 -60.84 -20.57
CA MET A 472 -10.63 -61.12 -20.56
C MET A 472 -9.88 -59.79 -20.63
N PRO A 473 -8.64 -59.71 -20.12
CA PRO A 473 -7.80 -58.55 -20.32
C PRO A 473 -7.65 -58.24 -21.83
N LEU A 474 -7.84 -56.98 -22.19
CA LEU A 474 -7.56 -56.48 -23.54
C LEU A 474 -6.05 -56.34 -23.79
N GLU A 475 -5.66 -55.93 -25.01
CA GLU A 475 -4.26 -55.63 -25.35
C GLU A 475 -3.64 -54.53 -24.46
N ASP A 476 -4.46 -53.68 -23.84
CA ASP A 476 -4.07 -52.65 -22.88
C ASP A 476 -4.24 -53.07 -21.39
N GLY A 477 -4.40 -54.38 -21.13
CA GLY A 477 -4.48 -54.96 -19.78
C GLY A 477 -5.82 -54.78 -19.07
N LEU A 478 -6.75 -54.00 -19.62
CA LEU A 478 -8.03 -53.70 -18.97
C LEU A 478 -9.05 -54.83 -19.12
N VAL A 479 -9.66 -55.20 -18.00
CA VAL A 479 -10.81 -56.11 -17.93
C VAL A 479 -12.10 -55.27 -17.98
N MET A 480 -12.75 -55.23 -19.13
CA MET A 480 -13.95 -54.40 -19.37
C MET A 480 -15.25 -55.11 -18.96
N PHE A 481 -16.16 -54.42 -18.26
CA PHE A 481 -17.50 -54.89 -17.90
C PHE A 481 -18.49 -53.72 -17.70
N MET A 482 -19.79 -53.97 -17.89
CA MET A 482 -20.84 -53.00 -17.62
C MET A 482 -21.20 -52.98 -16.13
N VAL A 483 -21.28 -51.77 -15.57
CA VAL A 483 -21.70 -51.52 -14.19
C VAL A 483 -23.20 -51.18 -14.17
N TYR A 484 -23.99 -52.06 -13.57
CA TYR A 484 -25.45 -51.93 -13.44
C TYR A 484 -25.94 -51.69 -12.01
N ASN A 485 -25.04 -51.84 -11.02
CA ASN A 485 -25.33 -51.81 -9.59
C ASN A 485 -24.08 -51.34 -8.83
N ASN A 486 -24.19 -51.16 -7.52
CA ASN A 486 -23.12 -50.63 -6.69
C ASN A 486 -22.28 -51.68 -5.93
N HIS A 487 -22.51 -52.99 -6.11
CA HIS A 487 -21.66 -54.02 -5.50
C HIS A 487 -21.54 -55.25 -6.42
N LEU A 488 -20.39 -55.35 -7.07
CA LEU A 488 -19.99 -56.46 -7.92
C LEU A 488 -18.95 -57.35 -7.22
N ILE A 489 -19.01 -58.66 -7.48
CA ILE A 489 -17.90 -59.57 -7.23
C ILE A 489 -17.32 -59.97 -8.59
N VAL A 490 -16.02 -59.77 -8.76
CA VAL A 490 -15.26 -60.22 -9.94
C VAL A 490 -14.41 -61.41 -9.52
N SER A 491 -14.50 -62.53 -10.24
CA SER A 491 -13.78 -63.76 -9.89
C SER A 491 -12.97 -64.32 -11.05
N LEU A 492 -11.90 -65.05 -10.70
CA LEU A 492 -10.77 -65.35 -11.58
C LEU A 492 -10.71 -66.84 -11.93
N GLN A 493 -10.65 -67.17 -13.23
CA GLN A 493 -10.51 -68.55 -13.69
C GLN A 493 -9.45 -68.72 -14.79
N PRO A 494 -8.37 -69.50 -14.53
CA PRO A 494 -7.44 -69.93 -15.56
C PRO A 494 -8.12 -70.81 -16.62
N ILE A 495 -7.87 -70.52 -17.90
CA ILE A 495 -8.43 -71.25 -19.05
C ILE A 495 -8.15 -72.76 -18.96
N GLY A 496 -7.00 -73.16 -18.39
CA GLY A 496 -6.59 -74.56 -18.23
C GLY A 496 -7.50 -75.45 -17.35
N ARG A 497 -8.52 -74.89 -16.67
CA ARG A 497 -9.56 -75.65 -15.94
C ARG A 497 -10.96 -75.61 -16.57
N VAL A 498 -11.13 -75.01 -17.76
CA VAL A 498 -12.46 -74.84 -18.39
C VAL A 498 -12.85 -76.08 -19.21
N ASN A 499 -13.99 -76.70 -18.88
CA ASN A 499 -14.51 -77.86 -19.60
C ASN A 499 -14.99 -77.46 -21.02
N SER A 500 -14.61 -78.25 -22.03
CA SER A 500 -14.50 -77.82 -23.45
C SER A 500 -15.75 -77.17 -24.04
N SER A 501 -16.94 -77.58 -23.60
CA SER A 501 -18.22 -77.02 -24.06
C SER A 501 -18.35 -75.53 -23.75
N ILE A 502 -17.84 -75.05 -22.61
CA ILE A 502 -17.96 -73.66 -22.18
C ILE A 502 -17.14 -72.74 -23.09
N VAL A 503 -15.93 -73.16 -23.49
CA VAL A 503 -15.09 -72.40 -24.44
C VAL A 503 -15.79 -72.24 -25.79
N ILE A 504 -16.49 -73.27 -26.26
CA ILE A 504 -17.28 -73.21 -27.50
C ILE A 504 -18.45 -72.24 -27.34
N TYR A 505 -19.17 -72.26 -26.21
CA TYR A 505 -20.24 -71.29 -25.95
C TYR A 505 -19.72 -69.86 -25.85
N ILE A 506 -18.58 -69.61 -25.18
CA ILE A 506 -17.98 -68.26 -25.08
C ILE A 506 -17.54 -67.74 -26.46
N LEU A 507 -16.90 -68.57 -27.29
CA LEU A 507 -16.56 -68.19 -28.67
C LEU A 507 -17.80 -67.85 -29.50
N ILE A 508 -18.87 -68.64 -29.37
CA ILE A 508 -20.16 -68.37 -30.05
C ILE A 508 -20.78 -67.07 -29.51
N LEU A 509 -20.73 -66.81 -28.20
CA LEU A 509 -21.31 -65.61 -27.59
C LEU A 509 -20.55 -64.34 -28.01
N ALA A 510 -19.22 -64.36 -27.99
CA ALA A 510 -18.37 -63.25 -28.43
C ALA A 510 -18.53 -62.96 -29.92
N VAL A 511 -18.61 -63.98 -30.77
CA VAL A 511 -18.94 -63.80 -32.19
C VAL A 511 -20.35 -63.25 -32.36
N ALA A 512 -21.33 -63.70 -31.55
CA ALA A 512 -22.71 -63.24 -31.62
C ALA A 512 -22.88 -61.77 -31.17
N THR A 513 -22.23 -61.32 -30.10
CA THR A 513 -22.30 -59.91 -29.67
C THR A 513 -21.67 -58.98 -30.71
N ILE A 514 -20.53 -59.38 -31.30
CA ILE A 514 -19.92 -58.68 -32.44
C ILE A 514 -20.88 -58.66 -33.65
N PHE A 515 -21.53 -59.79 -33.97
CA PHE A 515 -22.49 -59.86 -35.08
C PHE A 515 -23.72 -58.97 -34.84
N VAL A 516 -24.25 -58.94 -33.63
CA VAL A 516 -25.39 -58.08 -33.24
C VAL A 516 -25.00 -56.61 -33.32
N TYR A 517 -23.82 -56.22 -32.82
CA TYR A 517 -23.31 -54.85 -32.89
C TYR A 517 -23.12 -54.38 -34.35
N ILE A 518 -22.49 -55.19 -35.19
CA ILE A 518 -22.31 -54.90 -36.62
C ILE A 518 -23.67 -54.85 -37.34
N SER A 519 -24.57 -55.81 -37.08
CA SER A 519 -25.89 -55.85 -37.73
C SER A 519 -26.74 -54.64 -37.34
N TRP A 520 -26.74 -54.25 -36.06
CA TRP A 520 -27.43 -53.06 -35.57
C TRP A 520 -26.88 -51.79 -36.24
N LYS A 521 -25.55 -51.66 -36.32
CA LYS A 521 -24.87 -50.52 -36.98
C LYS A 521 -25.26 -50.42 -38.46
N VAL A 522 -25.21 -51.52 -39.20
CA VAL A 522 -25.55 -51.59 -40.64
C VAL A 522 -27.03 -51.29 -40.89
N VAL A 523 -27.95 -51.84 -40.08
CA VAL A 523 -29.40 -51.55 -40.21
C VAL A 523 -29.70 -50.08 -39.91
N ASN A 524 -29.06 -49.50 -38.89
CA ASN A 524 -29.23 -48.09 -38.52
C ASN A 524 -28.76 -47.16 -39.66
N ASP A 525 -27.57 -47.40 -40.23
CA ASP A 525 -27.05 -46.65 -41.38
C ASP A 525 -27.91 -46.81 -42.65
N MET A 526 -28.41 -48.02 -42.95
CA MET A 526 -29.33 -48.20 -44.07
C MET A 526 -30.67 -47.48 -43.85
N SER A 527 -31.17 -47.41 -42.61
CA SER A 527 -32.39 -46.65 -42.29
C SER A 527 -32.22 -45.15 -42.52
N LYS A 528 -31.05 -44.59 -42.16
CA LYS A 528 -30.68 -43.20 -42.40
C LYS A 528 -30.55 -42.92 -43.91
N ARG A 529 -29.89 -43.78 -44.66
CA ARG A 529 -29.77 -43.65 -46.13
C ARG A 529 -31.14 -43.67 -46.82
N ARG A 530 -32.08 -44.52 -46.37
CA ARG A 530 -33.44 -44.58 -46.93
C ARG A 530 -34.28 -43.33 -46.64
N LYS A 531 -34.05 -42.64 -45.53
CA LYS A 531 -34.71 -41.37 -45.20
C LYS A 531 -34.15 -40.14 -45.94
N ASN A 532 -33.04 -40.29 -46.65
CA ASN A 532 -32.44 -39.24 -47.48
C ASN A 532 -32.66 -39.46 -48.99
N MET A 533 -33.62 -40.32 -49.35
CA MET A 533 -33.99 -40.66 -50.75
C MET A 533 -35.53 -40.62 -50.97
N LEU A 534 -36.25 -39.95 -50.07
CA LEU A 534 -37.69 -39.67 -50.08
C LEU A 534 -37.90 -38.24 -49.57
#